data_AF-X0Z2E5-F1
#
_entry.id   AF-X0Z2E5-F1
#
_cell.length_a   1.000
_cell.length_b   1.000
_cell.length_c   1.000
_cell.angle_alpha   90.00
_cell.angle_beta   90.00
_cell.angle_gamma   90.00
#
_symmetry.space_group_name_H-M   'P 1'
#
loop_
_entity.id
_entity.type
_entity.pdbx_description
1 polymer ?
#
loop_
_entity_poly.entity_id
_entity_poly.type
_entity_poly.pdbx_seq_one_letter_code
_entity_poly.pdbx_strand_id
1 'polypeptide(L)'
;MAGCAKNLSNGPCGGTVNGKCEVGGYIHECAWIKIYERLKKFNRMDLFTKYRPPRNYKIWSSPRFIDINKTYTNEEEPIKEEK
;
A
#
# COMPACT_ATOMS: atom_id res chain seq x y z
N MET A 1 2.45 -6.83 3.57
CA MET A 1 3.75 -6.38 4.11
C MET A 1 4.51 -7.58 4.66
N ALA A 2 5.70 -7.89 4.16
CA ALA A 2 6.49 -9.01 4.69
C ALA A 2 6.93 -8.72 6.14
N GLY A 3 6.66 -9.65 7.05
CA GLY A 3 7.07 -9.58 8.46
C GLY A 3 6.07 -8.93 9.44
N CYS A 4 4.95 -8.38 8.98
CA CYS A 4 3.87 -7.95 9.88
C CYS A 4 2.81 -9.06 9.98
N ALA A 5 2.54 -9.56 11.18
CA ALA A 5 1.54 -10.61 11.40
C ALA A 5 0.12 -10.23 10.93
N LYS A 6 -0.19 -8.92 10.91
CA LYS A 6 -1.48 -8.39 10.46
C LYS A 6 -1.53 -8.05 8.96
N ASN A 7 -0.42 -8.21 8.23
CA ASN A 7 -0.32 -7.89 6.80
C ASN A 7 -0.73 -6.45 6.39
N LEU A 8 -0.89 -5.52 7.35
CA LEU A 8 -1.23 -4.12 7.08
C LEU A 8 -0.17 -3.46 6.21
N SER A 9 -0.61 -2.78 5.15
CA SER A 9 0.26 -2.08 4.20
C SER A 9 0.01 -0.55 4.15
N ASN A 10 -1.08 -0.08 4.78
CA ASN A 10 -1.50 1.33 4.73
C ASN A 10 -1.01 2.16 5.92
N GLY A 11 -0.28 1.56 6.86
CA GLY A 11 0.24 2.25 8.04
C GLY A 11 0.41 1.31 9.24
N PRO A 12 1.03 1.82 10.33
CA PRO A 12 1.23 1.06 11.55
C PRO A 12 -0.09 0.65 12.20
N CYS A 13 -0.15 -0.56 12.75
CA CYS A 13 -1.35 -1.11 13.38
C CYS A 13 -1.60 -0.64 14.83
N GLY A 14 -0.66 0.09 15.44
CA GLY A 14 -0.79 0.64 16.79
C GLY A 14 -0.57 -0.33 17.95
N GLY A 15 -0.72 -1.65 17.78
CA GLY A 15 -0.57 -2.61 18.88
C GLY A 15 0.87 -3.02 19.20
N THR A 16 1.83 -2.10 19.10
CA THR A 16 3.21 -2.37 19.52
C THR A 16 3.42 -1.96 20.97
N VAL A 17 4.07 -2.81 21.77
CA VAL A 17 4.53 -2.46 23.13
C VAL A 17 6.03 -2.72 23.21
N ASN A 18 6.80 -1.70 23.62
CA ASN A 18 8.25 -1.79 23.85
C ASN A 18 9.05 -2.43 22.69
N GLY A 19 8.75 -2.10 21.43
CA GLY A 19 9.47 -2.70 20.29
C GLY A 19 8.83 -3.96 19.71
N LYS A 20 7.87 -4.56 20.42
CA LYS A 20 7.36 -5.91 20.14
C LYS A 20 5.91 -5.90 19.70
N CYS A 21 5.55 -6.90 18.88
CA CYS A 21 4.20 -7.07 18.35
C CYS A 21 3.28 -7.71 19.40
N GLU A 22 2.05 -7.24 19.49
CA GLU A 22 0.99 -7.87 20.28
C GLU A 22 0.67 -9.29 19.79
N VAL A 23 0.82 -9.53 18.48
CA VAL A 23 0.61 -10.86 17.89
C VAL A 23 1.82 -11.74 18.23
N GLY A 24 1.58 -12.76 19.05
CA GLY A 24 2.62 -13.61 19.61
C GLY A 24 3.10 -13.18 20.99
N GLY A 25 2.26 -12.47 21.77
CA GLY A 25 2.50 -12.23 23.19
C GLY A 25 3.75 -11.39 23.49
N TYR A 26 4.10 -10.43 22.64
CA TYR A 26 5.30 -9.61 22.76
C TYR A 26 6.60 -10.43 22.73
N ILE A 27 6.62 -11.51 21.96
CA ILE A 27 7.84 -12.29 21.71
C ILE A 27 8.54 -11.77 20.45
N HIS A 28 7.77 -11.44 19.41
CA HIS A 28 8.29 -11.06 18.11
C HIS A 28 8.50 -9.55 17.97
N GLU A 29 9.54 -9.16 17.24
CA GLU A 29 9.84 -7.77 16.92
C GLU A 29 8.81 -7.21 15.92
N CYS A 30 8.37 -5.97 16.13
CA CYS A 30 7.41 -5.35 15.22
C CYS A 30 8.09 -4.88 13.92
N ALA A 31 7.54 -5.29 12.77
CA ALA A 31 7.98 -4.83 11.46
C ALA A 31 7.93 -3.30 11.30
N TRP A 32 6.91 -2.62 11.86
CA TRP A 32 6.78 -1.16 11.74
C TRP A 32 7.87 -0.39 12.47
N ILE A 33 8.37 -0.94 13.58
CA ILE A 33 9.48 -0.33 14.34
C ILE A 33 10.78 -0.48 13.57
N LYS A 34 11.02 -1.66 12.96
CA LYS A 34 12.15 -1.85 12.04
C LYS A 34 12.12 -0.91 10.84
N ILE A 35 10.93 -0.69 10.25
CA ILE A 35 10.75 0.29 9.16
C ILE A 35 11.09 1.69 9.65
N TYR A 36 10.57 2.10 10.81
CA TYR A 36 10.85 3.40 11.41
C TYR A 36 12.34 3.61 11.63
N GLU A 37 13.03 2.66 12.28
CA GLU A 37 14.48 2.73 12.52
C GLU A 37 15.27 2.81 11.22
N ARG A 38 14.89 2.03 10.20
CA ARG A 38 15.51 2.06 8.89
C ARG A 38 15.31 3.41 8.19
N LEU A 39 14.08 3.95 8.22
CA LEU A 39 13.78 5.25 7.62
C LEU A 39 14.48 6.40 8.35
N LYS A 40 14.59 6.32 9.68
CA LYS A 40 15.36 7.26 10.50
C LYS A 40 16.84 7.24 10.12
N LYS A 41 17.43 6.05 9.91
CA LYS A 41 18.82 5.92 9.42
C LYS A 41 19.03 6.56 8.03
N PHE A 42 18.03 6.50 7.17
CA PHE A 42 18.09 7.11 5.83
C PHE A 42 17.61 8.57 5.79
N ASN A 43 17.27 9.19 6.94
CA ASN A 43 16.65 10.51 7.02
C ASN A 43 15.44 10.69 6.07
N ARG A 44 14.65 9.63 5.86
CA ARG A 44 13.43 9.67 5.01
C ARG A 44 12.17 9.48 5.83
N MET A 45 12.02 10.28 6.88
CA MET A 45 10.85 10.23 7.76
C MET A 45 9.56 10.66 7.07
N ASP A 46 9.66 11.44 5.99
CA ASP A 46 8.51 11.91 5.20
C ASP A 46 7.69 10.75 4.64
N LEU A 47 8.35 9.64 4.29
CA LEU A 47 7.71 8.43 3.75
C LEU A 47 6.90 7.65 4.80
N PHE A 48 7.21 7.86 6.08
CA PHE A 48 6.51 7.23 7.20
C PHE A 48 5.21 7.98 7.52
N THR A 49 5.25 9.32 7.51
CA THR A 49 4.11 10.19 7.81
C THR A 49 3.14 10.33 6.63
N LYS A 50 3.59 10.01 5.41
CA LYS A 50 2.74 10.08 4.21
C LYS A 50 1.54 9.13 4.30
N TYR A 51 0.34 9.70 4.20
CA TYR A 51 -0.90 8.94 4.09
C TYR A 51 -0.91 8.07 2.83
N ARG A 52 -1.25 6.78 2.98
CA ARG A 52 -1.43 5.84 1.87
C ARG A 52 -2.90 5.43 1.79
N PRO A 53 -3.60 5.74 0.67
CA PRO A 53 -4.98 5.35 0.51
C PRO A 53 -5.10 3.81 0.45
N PRO A 54 -6.29 3.26 0.77
CA PRO A 54 -6.55 1.84 0.60
C PRO A 54 -6.31 1.42 -0.85
N ARG A 55 -5.65 0.28 -1.04
CA ARG A 55 -5.38 -0.28 -2.36
C ARG A 55 -6.70 -0.52 -3.09
N ASN A 56 -6.86 0.09 -4.27
CA ASN A 56 -8.02 -0.14 -5.12
C ASN A 56 -7.94 -1.55 -5.73
N TYR A 57 -8.79 -2.46 -5.24
CA TYR A 57 -8.89 -3.84 -5.72
C TYR A 57 -9.77 -4.00 -6.97
N LYS A 58 -10.54 -2.97 -7.36
CA LYS A 58 -11.39 -3.03 -8.56
C LYS A 58 -10.58 -3.17 -9.85
N ILE A 59 -9.36 -2.64 -9.88
CA ILE A 59 -8.43 -2.70 -11.02
C ILE A 59 -8.00 -4.16 -11.30
N TRP A 60 -8.12 -5.06 -10.31
CA TRP A 60 -7.77 -6.48 -10.44
C TRP A 60 -8.93 -7.33 -10.95
N SER A 61 -10.14 -6.78 -11.05
CA SER A 61 -11.20 -7.43 -11.82
C SER A 61 -10.75 -7.41 -13.27
N SER A 62 -10.46 -8.58 -13.84
CA SER A 62 -10.29 -8.71 -15.29
C SER A 62 -11.41 -7.93 -15.96
N PRO A 63 -11.11 -7.02 -16.90
CA PRO A 63 -12.16 -6.41 -17.70
C PRO A 63 -12.98 -7.55 -18.29
N ARG A 64 -14.32 -7.44 -18.21
CA ARG A 64 -15.20 -8.43 -18.84
C ARG A 64 -14.95 -8.52 -20.34
N PHE A 65 -14.39 -7.46 -20.92
CA PHE A 65 -14.00 -7.35 -22.31
C PHE A 65 -12.83 -6.36 -22.42
N ILE A 66 -11.80 -6.73 -23.18
CA ILE A 66 -10.66 -5.88 -23.50
C ILE A 66 -10.66 -5.77 -25.02
N ASP A 67 -10.94 -4.58 -25.55
CA ASP A 67 -10.78 -4.30 -26.98
C ASP A 67 -9.30 -4.30 -27.33
N ILE A 68 -8.81 -5.47 -27.74
CA ILE A 68 -7.42 -5.69 -28.17
C ILE A 68 -7.09 -4.97 -29.48
N ASN A 69 -8.10 -4.63 -30.29
CA ASN A 69 -7.94 -3.98 -31.59
C ASN A 69 -8.43 -2.53 -31.56
N LYS A 70 -7.87 -1.69 -30.69
CA LYS A 70 -8.01 -0.24 -30.89
C LYS A 70 -7.18 0.14 -32.12
N THR A 71 -7.84 0.63 -33.17
CA THR A 71 -7.14 1.30 -34.27
C THR A 71 -6.54 2.59 -33.72
N TYR A 72 -5.22 2.71 -33.70
CA TYR A 72 -4.54 3.95 -33.35
C TYR A 72 -4.75 4.96 -34.49
N THR A 73 -5.88 5.66 -34.48
CA THR A 73 -6.12 6.85 -35.30
C THR A 73 -5.59 8.08 -34.57
N ASN A 74 -5.04 9.05 -35.29
CA ASN A 74 -4.58 10.34 -34.72
C ASN A 74 -5.75 11.28 -34.33
N GLU A 75 -6.95 10.74 -34.17
CA GLU A 75 -8.16 11.48 -33.80
C GLU A 75 -8.37 11.35 -32.30
N GLU A 76 -8.46 12.47 -31.60
CA GLU A 76 -8.65 12.50 -30.15
C GLU A 76 -10.01 11.89 -29.76
N GLU A 77 -10.00 10.80 -28.98
CA GLU A 77 -11.23 10.22 -28.42
C GLU A 77 -11.92 11.29 -27.52
N PRO A 78 -13.20 11.62 -27.73
CA PRO A 78 -13.89 12.61 -26.89
C PRO A 78 -13.96 12.10 -25.45
N ILE A 79 -13.59 12.98 -24.51
CA ILE A 79 -13.62 12.73 -23.07
C ILE A 79 -15.06 12.38 -22.68
N LYS A 80 -15.31 11.11 -22.35
CA LYS A 80 -16.58 10.67 -21.80
C LYS A 80 -16.63 11.12 -20.33
N GLU A 81 -17.35 12.20 -20.06
CA GLU A 81 -17.69 12.60 -18.69
C GLU A 81 -18.54 11.48 -18.04
N GLU A 82 -17.97 10.77 -17.06
CA GLU A 82 -18.71 9.84 -16.20
C GLU A 82 -19.57 10.66 -15.22
N LYS A 83 -20.89 10.48 -15.30
CA LYS A 83 -21.89 11.10 -14.41
C LYS A 83 -22.17 10.22 -13.20
#